data_AF-A0A7J4ZXK1-F1
#
_entry.id   AF-A0A7J4ZXK1-F1
#
_cell.length_a   1.000
_cell.length_b   1.000
_cell.length_c   1.000
_cell.angle_alpha   90.00
_cell.angle_beta   90.00
_cell.angle_gamma   90.00
#
_symmetry.space_group_name_H-M   'P 1'
#
loop_
_entity.id
_entity.type
_entity.pdbx_description
1 polymer ?
#
loop_
_entity_poly.entity_id
_entity_poly.type
_entity_poly.pdbx_seq_one_letter_code
_entity_poly.pdbx_strand_id
1 'polypeptide(L)'
;CTATYRVTGQWTGGFQGEVTVTAGGGAVRGWSVTWTYANGQQVTSAWNATVTTSGTRVVARNAEHNGSLAPGASTTFGFLGSWSGTNSVPTPTCTTVV
;
A
#
# COMPACT_ATOMS: atom_id res chain seq x y z
N CYS A 1 -6.43 9.34 -7.20
CA CYS A 1 -5.78 8.07 -7.62
C CYS A 1 -6.62 6.92 -7.11
N THR A 2 -6.39 5.71 -7.61
CA THR A 2 -6.94 4.46 -7.06
C THR A 2 -5.79 3.60 -6.55
N ALA A 3 -6.09 2.65 -5.67
CA ALA A 3 -5.14 1.66 -5.21
C ALA A 3 -5.78 0.28 -5.20
N THR A 4 -5.02 -0.75 -5.55
CA THR A 4 -5.43 -2.15 -5.42
C THR A 4 -4.40 -2.89 -4.59
N TYR A 5 -4.87 -3.74 -3.68
CA TYR A 5 -4.04 -4.52 -2.77
C TYR A 5 -4.16 -6.00 -3.11
N ARG A 6 -3.04 -6.72 -3.13
CA ARG A 6 -3.05 -8.18 -3.15
C ARG A 6 -1.97 -8.77 -2.26
N VAL A 7 -2.25 -9.97 -1.73
CA VAL A 7 -1.24 -10.81 -1.10
C VAL A 7 -0.58 -11.64 -2.20
N THR A 8 0.72 -11.46 -2.42
CA THR A 8 1.47 -12.18 -3.46
C THR A 8 2.01 -13.52 -2.96
N GLY A 9 2.13 -13.68 -1.64
CA GLY A 9 2.52 -14.93 -1.00
C GLY A 9 2.34 -14.85 0.52
N GLN A 10 2.14 -15.98 1.17
CA GLN A 10 2.04 -16.06 2.63
C GLN A 10 2.64 -17.35 3.17
N TRP A 11 3.12 -17.29 4.40
CA TRP A 11 3.72 -18.39 5.16
C TRP A 11 3.31 -18.27 6.63
N THR A 12 3.71 -19.24 7.45
CA THR A 12 3.45 -19.22 8.88
C THR A 12 4.03 -17.96 9.53
N GLY A 13 3.15 -17.08 10.02
CA GLY A 13 3.53 -15.85 10.72
C GLY A 13 3.89 -14.66 9.82
N GLY A 14 3.92 -14.81 8.49
CA GLY A 14 4.28 -13.72 7.58
C GLY A 14 3.61 -13.78 6.21
N PHE A 15 3.60 -12.64 5.53
CA PHE A 15 3.08 -12.52 4.17
C PHE A 15 3.78 -11.40 3.41
N GLN A 16 3.70 -11.47 2.08
CA GLN A 16 4.10 -10.41 1.17
C GLN A 16 2.86 -9.78 0.55
N GLY A 17 2.76 -8.46 0.66
CA GLY A 17 1.74 -7.66 0.00
C GLY A 17 2.32 -6.83 -1.13
N GLU A 18 1.51 -6.61 -2.16
CA GLU A 18 1.78 -5.65 -3.22
C GLU A 18 0.58 -4.73 -3.38
N VAL A 19 0.85 -3.44 -3.55
CA VAL A 19 -0.16 -2.42 -3.83
C VAL A 19 0.18 -1.72 -5.13
N THR A 20 -0.77 -1.70 -6.05
CA THR A 20 -0.69 -0.92 -7.28
C THR A 20 -1.43 0.39 -7.07
N VAL A 21 -0.76 1.51 -7.38
CA VAL A 21 -1.34 2.85 -7.36
C VAL A 21 -1.51 3.34 -8.79
N THR A 22 -2.69 3.81 -9.15
CA THR A 22 -3.00 4.33 -10.49
C THR A 22 -3.47 5.77 -10.42
N ALA A 23 -2.86 6.63 -11.25
CA ALA A 23 -3.32 8.00 -11.44
C ALA A 23 -4.72 8.02 -12.08
N GLY A 24 -5.52 9.03 -11.73
CA GLY A 24 -6.81 9.26 -12.38
C GLY A 24 -6.62 9.92 -13.75
N GLY A 25 -7.59 10.75 -14.15
CA GLY A 25 -7.49 11.55 -15.38
C GLY A 25 -6.48 12.70 -15.35
N GLY A 26 -5.93 13.04 -14.17
CA GLY A 26 -4.91 14.07 -14.00
C GLY A 26 -3.55 13.49 -13.60
N ALA A 27 -2.49 14.22 -13.91
CA ALA A 27 -1.14 13.91 -13.43
C ALA A 27 -1.07 14.04 -11.90
N VAL A 28 -0.24 13.22 -11.29
CA VAL A 28 -0.05 13.14 -9.84
C VAL A 28 1.42 13.40 -9.53
N ARG A 29 1.74 14.16 -8.47
CA ARG A 29 3.13 14.41 -8.03
C ARG A 29 3.52 13.69 -6.74
N GLY A 30 2.53 13.27 -5.98
CA GLY A 30 2.69 12.35 -4.87
C GLY A 30 1.39 11.61 -4.59
N TRP A 31 1.50 10.46 -3.95
CA TRP A 31 0.34 9.66 -3.59
C TRP A 31 0.44 9.19 -2.14
N SER A 32 -0.72 9.06 -1.51
CA SER A 32 -0.87 8.48 -0.17
C SER A 32 -1.96 7.43 -0.21
N VAL A 33 -1.59 6.19 0.06
CA VAL A 33 -2.50 5.05 0.20
C VAL A 33 -2.75 4.78 1.68
N THR A 34 -4.01 4.55 2.06
CA THR A 34 -4.39 4.19 3.42
C THR A 34 -5.26 2.94 3.41
N TRP A 35 -5.03 2.04 4.36
CA TRP A 35 -5.93 0.94 4.66
C TRP A 35 -5.95 0.64 6.17
N THR A 36 -6.90 -0.20 6.58
CA THR A 36 -7.03 -0.66 7.98
C THR A 36 -7.02 -2.18 8.01
N TYR A 37 -6.19 -2.76 8.86
CA TYR A 37 -6.16 -4.19 9.10
C TYR A 37 -7.27 -4.65 10.05
N ALA A 38 -7.89 -5.78 9.73
CA ALA A 38 -9.02 -6.32 10.50
C ALA A 38 -8.61 -7.40 11.53
N ASN A 39 -7.43 -8.01 11.38
CA ASN A 39 -7.03 -9.21 12.12
C ASN A 39 -5.66 -9.05 12.80
N GLY A 40 -5.31 -7.82 13.18
CA GLY A 40 -4.06 -7.55 13.90
C GLY A 40 -2.79 -7.67 13.05
N GLN A 41 -2.91 -7.74 11.72
CA GLN A 41 -1.74 -7.73 10.84
C GLN A 41 -0.89 -6.48 11.05
N GLN A 42 0.41 -6.59 10.83
CA GLN A 42 1.37 -5.48 10.95
C GLN A 42 2.32 -5.49 9.75
N VAL A 43 2.63 -4.30 9.22
CA VAL A 43 3.70 -4.15 8.23
C VAL A 43 5.05 -4.21 8.96
N THR A 44 5.97 -5.06 8.50
CA THR A 44 7.28 -5.26 9.13
C THR A 44 8.42 -4.61 8.34
N SER A 45 8.32 -4.57 7.00
CA SER A 45 9.24 -3.84 6.13
C SER A 45 8.55 -3.47 4.82
N ALA A 46 9.01 -2.42 4.15
CA ALA A 46 8.44 -1.97 2.88
C ALA A 46 9.53 -1.48 1.92
N TRP A 47 9.22 -1.49 0.63
CA TRP A 47 10.06 -0.94 -0.43
C TRP A 47 9.19 -0.14 -1.41
N ASN A 48 9.80 0.81 -2.12
CA ASN A 48 9.11 1.74 -3.03
C ASN A 48 7.98 2.57 -2.37
N ALA A 49 7.94 2.61 -1.03
CA ALA A 49 7.04 3.43 -0.24
C ALA A 49 7.60 3.65 1.16
N THR A 50 7.28 4.79 1.76
CA THR A 50 7.42 5.00 3.21
C THR A 50 6.10 4.61 3.87
N VAL A 51 6.14 3.61 4.76
CA VAL A 51 4.95 3.10 5.44
C VAL A 51 5.00 3.45 6.92
N THR A 52 3.88 3.93 7.43
CA THR A 52 3.67 4.20 8.86
C THR A 52 2.42 3.49 9.33
N THR A 53 2.46 2.96 10.56
CA THR A 53 1.36 2.21 11.16
C THR A 53 1.03 2.81 12.52
N SER A 54 -0.27 3.01 12.79
CA SER A 54 -0.79 3.45 14.09
C SER A 54 -1.99 2.58 14.45
N GLY A 55 -1.80 1.65 15.40
CA GLY A 55 -2.78 0.62 15.70
C GLY A 55 -3.00 -0.28 14.48
N THR A 56 -4.22 -0.31 13.96
CA THR A 56 -4.59 -1.08 12.76
C THR A 56 -4.52 -0.27 11.46
N ARG A 57 -4.33 1.06 11.54
CA ARG A 57 -4.33 1.95 10.39
C ARG A 57 -2.92 2.05 9.80
N VAL A 58 -2.82 1.79 8.51
CA VAL A 58 -1.57 1.89 7.74
C VAL A 58 -1.66 3.02 6.73
N VAL A 59 -0.60 3.82 6.63
CA VAL A 59 -0.44 4.86 5.62
C VAL A 59 0.87 4.63 4.87
N ALA A 60 0.77 4.43 3.56
CA ALA A 60 1.90 4.35 2.65
C ALA A 60 1.96 5.62 1.80
N ARG A 61 3.15 6.22 1.69
CA ARG A 61 3.45 7.36 0.81
C ARG A 61 4.52 6.98 -0.20
N ASN A 62 4.50 7.62 -1.36
CA ASN A 62 5.48 7.38 -2.41
C ASN A 62 6.92 7.53 -1.93
N ALA A 63 7.81 6.73 -2.51
CA ALA A 63 9.25 7.04 -2.50
C ALA A 63 9.53 8.21 -3.46
N GLU A 64 10.72 8.79 -3.38
CA GLU A 64 11.09 9.95 -4.19
C GLU A 64 10.97 9.68 -5.70
N HIS A 65 11.34 8.48 -6.15
CA HIS A 65 11.39 8.12 -7.57
C HIS A 65 10.05 7.72 -8.19
N ASN A 66 8.99 7.47 -7.39
CA ASN A 66 7.73 6.93 -7.90
C ASN A 66 6.48 7.74 -7.49
N GLY A 67 6.66 8.99 -7.06
CA GLY A 67 5.55 9.90 -6.75
C GLY A 67 4.86 10.49 -7.98
N SER A 68 5.64 10.76 -9.04
CA SER A 68 5.14 11.39 -10.26
C SER A 68 4.53 10.36 -11.21
N LEU A 69 3.26 10.53 -11.57
CA LEU A 69 2.53 9.67 -12.50
C LEU A 69 1.77 10.51 -13.52
N ALA A 70 1.92 10.20 -14.80
CA ALA A 70 1.06 10.74 -15.85
C ALA A 70 -0.40 10.25 -15.68
N PRO A 71 -1.39 10.92 -16.30
CA PRO A 71 -2.78 10.44 -16.29
C PRO A 71 -2.89 8.95 -16.68
N GLY A 72 -3.61 8.17 -15.87
CA GLY A 72 -3.78 6.73 -16.08
C GLY A 72 -2.55 5.85 -15.82
N ALA A 73 -1.37 6.44 -15.58
CA ALA A 73 -0.16 5.67 -15.30
C ALA A 73 -0.22 5.03 -13.90
N SER A 74 0.53 3.94 -13.72
CA SER A 74 0.58 3.20 -12.46
C SER A 74 1.99 3.01 -11.95
N THR A 75 2.12 2.87 -10.63
CA THR A 75 3.32 2.37 -9.95
C THR A 75 2.93 1.30 -8.94
N THR A 76 3.93 0.55 -8.47
CA THR A 76 3.72 -0.46 -7.44
C THR A 76 4.69 -0.26 -6.29
N PHE A 77 4.21 -0.60 -5.10
CA PHE A 77 5.06 -0.81 -3.94
C PHE A 77 4.72 -2.13 -3.28
N GLY A 78 5.67 -2.66 -2.51
CA GLY A 78 5.48 -3.91 -1.80
C GLY A 78 5.97 -3.81 -0.37
N PHE A 79 5.58 -4.80 0.41
CA PHE A 79 5.92 -4.87 1.81
C PHE A 79 5.86 -6.32 2.32
N LEU A 80 6.59 -6.57 3.40
CA LEU A 80 6.40 -7.73 4.25
C LEU A 80 5.52 -7.35 5.43
N GLY A 81 4.67 -8.28 5.86
CA GLY A 81 3.88 -8.14 7.06
C GLY A 81 3.81 -9.42 7.87
N SER A 82 3.42 -9.28 9.13
CA SER A 82 3.10 -10.38 10.03
C SER A 82 1.59 -10.55 10.18
N TRP A 83 1.17 -11.78 10.45
CA TRP A 83 -0.23 -12.12 10.68
C TRP A 83 -0.35 -13.32 11.62
N SER A 84 -1.50 -13.45 12.28
CA SER A 84 -1.83 -14.60 13.12
C SER A 84 -3.29 -14.98 12.95
N GLY A 85 -3.58 -16.27 12.76
CA GLY A 85 -4.94 -16.78 12.65
C GLY A 85 -5.61 -16.46 11.31
N THR A 86 -5.98 -15.21 11.06
CA THR A 86 -6.66 -14.79 9.83
C THR A 86 -5.91 -13.63 9.18
N ASN A 87 -5.78 -13.66 7.85
CA ASN A 87 -5.15 -12.59 7.07
C ASN A 87 -6.14 -12.03 6.03
N SER A 88 -7.19 -11.33 6.47
CA SER A 88 -8.16 -10.73 5.55
C SER A 88 -7.53 -9.60 4.73
N VAL A 89 -7.80 -9.60 3.43
CA VAL A 89 -7.34 -8.56 2.50
C VAL A 89 -8.10 -7.25 2.78
N PRO A 90 -7.41 -6.14 3.07
CA PRO A 90 -8.06 -4.86 3.32
C PRO A 90 -8.43 -4.15 2.02
N THR A 91 -9.35 -3.19 2.09
CA THR A 91 -9.66 -2.28 0.97
C THR A 91 -8.86 -0.99 1.13
N PRO A 92 -7.91 -0.69 0.22
CA PRO A 92 -7.15 0.55 0.28
C PRO A 92 -7.95 1.74 -0.30
N THR A 93 -7.61 2.93 0.17
CA THR A 93 -8.02 4.22 -0.40
C THR A 93 -6.79 4.98 -0.84
N CYS A 94 -6.90 5.81 -1.89
CA CYS A 94 -5.77 6.56 -2.43
C CYS A 94 -6.12 8.03 -2.59
N THR A 95 -5.23 8.89 -2.08
CA THR A 95 -5.31 10.35 -2.24
C THR A 95 -4.06 10.87 -2.94
N THR A 96 -4.22 11.91 -3.75
CA THR A 96 -3.14 12.57 -4.48
C THR A 96 -2.66 13.79 -3.71
N VAL A 97 -1.36 14.01 -3.69
CA VAL A 97 -0.76 15.29 -3.32
C VAL A 97 -0.42 16.00 -4.63
N VAL A 98 -1.05 17.16 -4.85
CA VAL A 98 -0.88 18.00 -6.05
C VAL A 98 0.27 18.98 -5.90
#